data_AF-A0A1B6MSB1-F1
#
_entry.id   AF-A0A1B6MSB1-F1
#
_cell.length_a   1.000
_cell.length_b   1.000
_cell.length_c   1.000
_cell.angle_alpha   90.00
_cell.angle_beta   90.00
_cell.angle_gamma   90.00
#
_symmetry.space_group_name_H-M   'P 1'
#
loop_
_entity.id
_entity.type
_entity.pdbx_description
1 polymer ?
#
loop_
_entity_poly.entity_id
_entity_poly.type
_entity_poly.pdbx_seq_one_letter_code
_entity_poly.pdbx_strand_id
1 'polypeptide(L)'
;VFGSPTFMRMLEDASEVHLDGTFKVRPNVPPSLQLLTVMSMHFEHAFPVFFVVMESKNKTSYDNVLTLLKHFAPQMKPALIITDFERSVQTAARDAFPNS
;
A
#
# COMPACT_ATOMS: atom_id res chain seq x y z
N VAL A 1 -9.24 0.67 -7.58
CA VAL A 1 -8.27 1.48 -6.80
C VAL A 1 -8.92 2.81 -6.50
N PHE A 2 -8.80 3.29 -5.27
CA PHE A 2 -9.41 4.54 -4.81
C PHE A 2 -8.40 5.35 -3.99
N GLY A 3 -8.41 6.66 -4.16
CA GLY A 3 -7.69 7.57 -3.26
C GLY A 3 -7.85 9.01 -3.71
N SER A 4 -7.59 9.94 -2.79
CA SER A 4 -7.57 11.37 -3.08
C SER A 4 -6.21 11.75 -3.64
N PRO A 5 -6.12 12.42 -4.81
CA PRO A 5 -4.83 12.90 -5.34
C PRO A 5 -4.06 13.77 -4.34
N THR A 6 -4.77 14.53 -3.49
CA THR A 6 -4.17 15.34 -2.43
C THR A 6 -3.52 14.48 -1.35
N PHE A 7 -4.21 13.42 -0.90
CA PHE A 7 -3.67 12.51 0.11
C PHE A 7 -2.56 11.62 -0.43
N MET A 8 -2.62 11.20 -1.70
CA MET A 8 -1.54 10.42 -2.32
C MET A 8 -0.19 11.16 -2.30
N ARG A 9 -0.19 12.50 -2.44
CA ARG A 9 1.06 13.29 -2.34
C ARG A 9 1.72 13.21 -0.98
N MET A 10 0.99 12.86 0.07
CA MET A 10 1.58 12.64 1.40
C MET A 10 2.60 11.49 1.41
N LEU A 11 2.57 10.60 0.40
CA LEU A 11 3.56 9.54 0.23
C LEU A 11 4.92 10.05 -0.27
N GLU A 12 5.00 11.24 -0.89
CA GLU A 12 6.27 11.76 -1.40
C GLU A 12 7.29 11.99 -0.29
N ASP A 13 6.82 12.49 0.86
CA ASP A 13 7.63 12.81 2.04
C ASP A 13 7.52 11.76 3.15
N ALA A 14 6.83 10.64 2.91
CA ALA A 14 6.58 9.63 3.93
C ALA A 14 7.85 8.84 4.26
N SER A 15 8.34 8.98 5.50
CA SER A 15 9.42 8.14 6.03
C SER A 15 8.93 6.76 6.44
N GLU A 16 7.65 6.63 6.76
CA GLU A 16 7.03 5.38 7.21
C GLU A 16 5.69 5.16 6.52
N VAL A 17 5.51 3.97 5.94
CA VAL A 17 4.32 3.57 5.19
C VAL A 17 3.81 2.23 5.69
N HIS A 18 2.51 2.13 5.92
CA HIS A 18 1.87 0.90 6.36
C HIS A 18 0.99 0.32 5.26
N LEU A 19 1.04 -1.00 5.08
CA LEU A 19 0.24 -1.78 4.15
C LEU A 19 -0.62 -2.76 4.96
N ASP A 20 -1.91 -2.44 5.12
CA ASP A 20 -2.85 -3.21 5.94
C ASP A 20 -3.92 -3.90 5.08
N GLY A 21 -4.00 -5.23 5.17
CA GLY A 21 -4.98 -6.04 4.45
C GLY A 21 -6.23 -6.34 5.28
N THR A 22 -7.36 -5.68 4.98
CA THR A 22 -8.63 -5.97 5.66
C THR A 22 -9.49 -6.97 4.89
N PHE A 23 -9.86 -8.08 5.56
CA PHE A 23 -10.59 -9.18 4.91
C PHE A 23 -12.11 -9.06 5.05
N LYS A 24 -12.62 -8.56 6.18
CA LYS A 24 -14.07 -8.60 6.48
C LYS A 24 -14.88 -7.52 5.75
N VAL A 25 -14.24 -6.43 5.34
CA VAL A 25 -14.90 -5.23 4.77
C VAL A 25 -14.78 -5.20 3.24
N ARG A 26 -14.45 -6.33 2.61
CA ARG A 26 -14.23 -6.42 1.17
C ARG A 26 -15.55 -6.60 0.41
N PRO A 27 -15.71 -6.02 -0.79
CA PRO A 27 -16.89 -6.26 -1.62
C PRO A 27 -16.92 -7.73 -2.08
N ASN A 28 -18.11 -8.34 -2.00
CA ASN A 28 -18.33 -9.69 -2.56
C ASN A 28 -18.63 -9.65 -4.07
N VAL A 29 -18.95 -8.48 -4.61
CA VAL A 29 -19.24 -8.25 -6.02
C VAL A 29 -18.54 -6.96 -6.47
N PRO A 30 -17.54 -7.03 -7.38
CA PRO A 30 -16.91 -8.25 -7.88
C PRO A 30 -16.21 -9.02 -6.75
N PRO A 31 -16.03 -10.36 -6.86
CA PRO A 31 -15.33 -11.14 -5.85
C PRO A 31 -13.93 -10.60 -5.57
N SER A 32 -13.66 -10.30 -4.32
CA SER A 32 -12.34 -9.84 -3.87
C SER A 32 -11.86 -10.66 -2.68
N LEU A 33 -10.55 -10.69 -2.45
CA LEU A 33 -9.93 -11.39 -1.32
C LEU A 33 -9.62 -10.45 -0.15
N GLN A 34 -9.32 -9.19 -0.43
CA GLN A 34 -9.07 -8.18 0.60
C GLN A 34 -9.25 -6.76 0.08
N LEU A 35 -9.43 -5.82 1.00
CA LEU A 35 -9.20 -4.40 0.79
C LEU A 35 -7.84 -4.04 1.42
N LEU A 36 -6.85 -3.77 0.58
CA LEU A 36 -5.54 -3.27 1.00
C LEU A 36 -5.62 -1.75 1.20
N THR A 37 -5.24 -1.31 2.39
CA THR A 37 -5.14 0.11 2.74
C THR A 37 -3.66 0.48 2.82
N VAL A 38 -3.27 1.51 2.07
CA VAL A 38 -1.94 2.13 2.17
C VAL A 38 -2.07 3.36 3.02
N MET A 39 -1.28 3.42 4.08
CA MET A 39 -1.28 4.52 5.04
C MET A 39 0.07 5.20 5.07
N SER A 40 0.06 6.52 5.09
CA SER A 40 1.25 7.33 5.32
C SER A 40 1.28 7.78 6.77
N MET A 41 2.41 7.62 7.44
CA MET A 41 2.59 8.15 8.80
C MET A 41 2.94 9.64 8.74
N HIS A 42 2.13 10.48 9.40
CA HIS A 42 2.38 11.91 9.56
C HIS A 42 1.99 12.32 10.98
N PHE A 43 2.82 13.11 11.65
CA PHE A 43 2.56 13.54 13.03
C PHE A 43 2.19 12.38 13.98
N GLU A 44 2.87 11.24 13.85
CA GLU A 44 2.61 10.00 14.61
C GLU A 44 1.22 9.37 14.38
N HIS A 45 0.50 9.79 13.35
CA HIS A 45 -0.80 9.24 12.97
C HIS A 45 -0.73 8.56 11.60
N ALA A 46 -1.41 7.42 11.48
CA ALA A 46 -1.57 6.71 10.22
C ALA A 46 -2.74 7.32 9.43
N PHE A 47 -2.44 7.94 8.29
CA PHE A 47 -3.45 8.48 7.39
C PHE A 47 -3.66 7.54 6.21
N PRO A 48 -4.87 6.99 6.00
CA PRO A 48 -5.19 6.24 4.79
C PRO A 48 -5.15 7.14 3.56
N VAL A 49 -4.23 6.84 2.64
CA VAL A 49 -4.01 7.65 1.44
C VAL A 49 -4.43 6.92 0.17
N PHE A 50 -4.49 5.59 0.21
CA PHE A 50 -4.82 4.74 -0.93
C PHE A 50 -5.55 3.48 -0.50
N PHE A 51 -6.55 3.07 -1.28
CA PHE A 51 -7.32 1.85 -1.07
C PHE A 51 -7.35 1.01 -2.34
N VAL A 52 -7.05 -0.28 -2.21
CA VAL A 52 -7.02 -1.21 -3.33
C VAL A 52 -7.88 -2.42 -2.99
N VAL A 53 -8.95 -2.62 -3.77
CA VAL A 53 -9.68 -3.88 -3.78
C VAL A 53 -8.83 -4.89 -4.54
N MET A 54 -8.41 -5.95 -3.86
CA MET A 54 -7.50 -6.95 -4.40
C MET A 54 -8.23 -8.27 -4.64
N GLU A 55 -8.16 -8.77 -5.87
CA GLU A 55 -8.68 -10.08 -6.27
C GLU A 55 -7.71 -11.22 -5.97
N SER A 56 -6.45 -10.88 -5.70
CA SER A 56 -5.36 -11.83 -5.45
C SER A 56 -4.42 -11.28 -4.36
N LYS A 57 -3.74 -12.19 -3.66
CA LYS A 57 -2.75 -11.89 -2.62
C LYS A 57 -1.34 -12.38 -3.00
N ASN A 58 -1.12 -12.61 -4.30
CA ASN A 58 0.18 -13.03 -4.79
C ASN A 58 1.15 -11.83 -4.90
N LYS A 59 2.45 -12.12 -5.01
CA LYS A 59 3.49 -11.09 -5.11
C LYS A 59 3.23 -10.14 -6.29
N THR A 60 2.86 -10.67 -7.46
CA THR A 60 2.60 -9.87 -8.67
C THR A 60 1.50 -8.82 -8.45
N SER A 61 0.43 -9.17 -7.73
CA SER A 61 -0.63 -8.20 -7.40
C SER A 61 -0.11 -7.08 -6.50
N TYR A 62 0.76 -7.37 -5.54
CA TYR A 62 1.40 -6.33 -4.73
C TYR A 62 2.41 -5.51 -5.54
N ASP A 63 3.22 -6.15 -6.39
CA ASP A 63 4.17 -5.45 -7.29
C ASP A 63 3.45 -4.40 -8.16
N ASN A 64 2.27 -4.76 -8.69
CA ASN A 64 1.43 -3.84 -9.46
C ASN A 64 0.94 -2.66 -8.63
N VAL A 65 0.51 -2.90 -7.39
CA VAL A 65 0.09 -1.83 -6.47
C VAL A 65 1.26 -0.89 -6.16
N LEU A 66 2.42 -1.43 -5.82
CA LEU A 66 3.60 -0.62 -5.48
C LEU A 66 4.11 0.17 -6.68
N THR A 67 4.04 -0.41 -7.89
CA THR A 67 4.33 0.31 -9.14
C THR A 67 3.37 1.47 -9.35
N LEU A 68 2.08 1.27 -9.08
CA LEU A 68 1.07 2.32 -9.16
C LEU A 68 1.32 3.43 -8.13
N LEU A 69 1.70 3.09 -6.90
CA LEU A 69 2.07 4.07 -5.87
C LEU A 69 3.25 4.93 -6.33
N LYS A 70 4.31 4.32 -6.88
CA LYS A 70 5.46 5.05 -7.43
C LYS A 70 5.10 5.93 -8.62
N HIS A 71 4.10 5.55 -9.40
CA HIS A 71 3.60 6.42 -10.47
C HIS A 71 2.97 7.70 -9.91
N PHE A 72 2.21 7.60 -8.82
CA PHE A 72 1.55 8.75 -8.18
C PHE A 72 2.46 9.56 -7.25
N ALA A 73 3.45 8.92 -6.62
CA ALA A 73 4.43 9.54 -5.74
C ALA A 73 5.85 9.11 -6.14
N PRO A 74 6.42 9.66 -7.24
CA PRO A 74 7.71 9.22 -7.78
C PRO A 74 8.90 9.44 -6.84
N GLN A 75 8.76 10.38 -5.89
CA GLN A 75 9.80 10.70 -4.91
C GLN A 75 9.69 9.89 -3.62
N MET A 76 8.65 9.06 -3.48
CA MET A 76 8.43 8.21 -2.32
C MET A 76 9.67 7.33 -2.03
N LYS A 77 10.26 7.54 -0.85
CA LYS A 77 11.44 6.82 -0.34
C LYS A 77 11.26 6.52 1.15
N PRO A 78 10.32 5.63 1.52
CA PRO A 78 10.13 5.26 2.92
C PRO A 78 11.42 4.64 3.48
N ALA A 79 11.71 4.95 4.73
CA ALA A 79 12.77 4.32 5.51
C ALA A 79 12.26 3.10 6.29
N LEU A 80 10.93 2.98 6.44
CA LEU A 80 10.27 1.85 7.08
C LEU A 80 8.96 1.53 6.35
N ILE A 81 8.78 0.26 6.02
CA ILE A 81 7.49 -0.26 5.53
C ILE A 81 6.98 -1.31 6.51
N ILE A 82 5.79 -1.08 7.07
CA ILE A 82 5.10 -2.04 7.93
C ILE A 82 4.03 -2.74 7.11
N THR A 83 4.03 -4.07 7.14
CA THR A 83 3.04 -4.90 6.43
C THR A 83 2.54 -6.02 7.32
N ASP A 84 1.45 -6.67 6.91
CA ASP A 84 1.08 -7.97 7.44
C ASP A 84 2.22 -9.00 7.32
N PHE A 85 2.17 -10.07 8.13
CA PHE A 85 3.14 -11.18 8.14
C PHE A 85 3.17 -12.02 6.84
N GLU A 86 2.38 -11.66 5.84
CA GLU A 86 2.30 -12.41 4.59
C GLU A 86 3.57 -12.22 3.73
N ARG A 87 4.17 -13.34 3.33
CA ARG A 87 5.44 -13.33 2.59
C ARG A 87 5.37 -12.58 1.26
N SER A 88 4.26 -12.65 0.53
CA SER A 88 4.12 -12.03 -0.79
C SER A 88 4.19 -10.50 -0.71
N VAL A 89 3.51 -9.86 0.25
CA VAL A 89 3.56 -8.41 0.43
C VAL A 89 4.93 -7.95 0.92
N GLN A 90 5.54 -8.69 1.86
CA GLN A 90 6.89 -8.38 2.34
C GLN A 90 7.95 -8.46 1.23
N THR A 91 7.86 -9.50 0.39
CA THR A 91 8.80 -9.66 -0.74
C THR A 91 8.61 -8.56 -1.77
N ALA A 92 7.36 -8.24 -2.14
CA ALA A 92 7.08 -7.14 -3.06
C ALA A 92 7.56 -5.78 -2.53
N ALA A 93 7.32 -5.50 -1.24
CA ALA A 93 7.76 -4.27 -0.58
C ALA A 93 9.29 -4.13 -0.60
N ARG A 94 10.01 -5.19 -0.22
CA ARG A 94 11.48 -5.20 -0.25
C ARG A 94 12.05 -5.03 -1.66
N ASP A 95 11.45 -5.64 -2.67
CA ASP A 95 11.90 -5.48 -4.05
C ASP A 95 11.63 -4.06 -4.58
N ALA A 96 10.49 -3.47 -4.21
CA ALA A 96 10.14 -2.11 -4.62
C ALA A 96 10.96 -1.05 -3.89
N PHE A 97 11.24 -1.24 -2.60
CA PHE A 97 11.94 -0.29 -1.74
C PHE A 97 13.07 -1.03 -0.99
N PRO A 98 14.21 -1.30 -1.64
CA PRO A 98 15.27 -2.13 -1.05
C PRO A 98 16.03 -1.48 0.10
N ASN A 99 15.84 -0.18 0.32
CA ASN A 99 16.49 0.61 1.37
C ASN A 99 15.54 0.96 2.54
N SER A 100 14.32 0.41 2.54
CA SER A 100 13.33 0.59 3.60
C SER A 100 13.29 -0.59 4.57
#